data_AF-A0A524KW07-F1
#
_entry.id   AF-A0A524KW07-F1
#
_cell.length_a   1.000
_cell.length_b   1.000
_cell.length_c   1.000
_cell.angle_alpha   90.00
_cell.angle_beta   90.00
_cell.angle_gamma   90.00
#
_symmetry.space_group_name_H-M   'P 1'
#
loop_
_entity.id
_entity.type
_entity.pdbx_description
1 polymer ?
#
loop_
_entity_poly.entity_id
_entity_poly.type
_entity_poly.pdbx_seq_one_letter_code
_entity_poly.pdbx_strand_id
1 'polypeptide(L)'
;MLFQLNIKNMSLIKELNIEFEERLNVLTGETGAGKSIIIEAIDLILGGYAASDLVRDGEDSLIVEGLFLLAPQEKELIINLNLDVEIVT
;
A
#
# COMPACT_ATOMS: atom_id res chain seq x y z
N MET A 1 2.56 -10.86 6.14
CA MET A 1 3.64 -9.99 5.62
C MET A 1 3.15 -9.25 4.39
N LEU A 2 3.44 -7.94 4.24
CA LEU A 2 3.18 -7.22 2.99
C LEU A 2 4.05 -7.82 1.88
N PHE A 3 3.41 -8.31 0.82
CA PHE A 3 4.05 -8.95 -0.33
C PHE A 3 4.03 -8.06 -1.55
N GLN A 4 2.94 -7.31 -1.77
CA GLN A 4 2.84 -6.39 -2.89
C GLN A 4 2.12 -5.12 -2.48
N LEU A 5 2.54 -3.99 -3.04
CA LEU A 5 1.89 -2.69 -2.92
C LEU A 5 1.61 -2.15 -4.32
N ASN A 6 0.35 -1.87 -4.61
CA ASN A 6 -0.09 -1.26 -5.84
C ASN A 6 -0.62 0.15 -5.53
N ILE A 7 -0.16 1.14 -6.30
CA ILE A 7 -0.54 2.53 -6.15
C ILE A 7 -1.00 3.03 -7.50
N LYS A 8 -2.16 3.70 -7.54
CA LYS A 8 -2.66 4.43 -8.71
C LYS A 8 -3.04 5.85 -8.32
N ASN A 9 -2.64 6.81 -9.17
CA ASN A 9 -3.02 8.21 -9.08
C ASN A 9 -2.73 8.89 -7.73
N MET A 10 -1.60 8.58 -7.11
CA MET A 10 -1.18 9.15 -5.82
C MET A 10 -0.01 10.13 -5.99
N SER A 11 -0.22 11.40 -5.68
CA SER A 11 0.82 12.45 -5.75
C SER A 11 1.53 12.44 -7.12
N LEU A 12 2.85 12.19 -7.15
CA LEU A 12 3.64 12.12 -8.38
C LEU A 12 3.52 10.78 -9.11
N ILE A 13 2.87 9.77 -8.52
CA ILE A 13 2.75 8.41 -9.05
C ILE A 13 1.45 8.28 -9.84
N LYS A 14 1.56 7.96 -11.14
CA LYS A 14 0.41 7.52 -11.94
C LYS A 14 0.06 6.07 -11.65
N GLU A 15 1.06 5.20 -11.70
CA GLU A 15 0.93 3.78 -11.40
C GLU A 15 2.27 3.26 -10.90
N LEU A 16 2.26 2.49 -9.80
CA LEU A 16 3.44 1.84 -9.25
C LEU A 16 3.02 0.50 -8.64
N ASN A 17 3.79 -0.54 -8.97
CA ASN A 17 3.64 -1.87 -8.38
C ASN A 17 5.00 -2.25 -7.78
N ILE A 18 5.03 -2.54 -6.48
CA ILE A 18 6.22 -2.97 -5.75
C ILE A 18 5.96 -4.33 -5.15
N GLU A 19 6.83 -5.29 -5.41
CA GLU A 19 6.89 -6.55 -4.69
C GLU A 19 7.94 -6.46 -3.58
N PHE A 20 7.59 -6.95 -2.39
CA PHE A 20 8.44 -6.98 -1.22
C PHE A 20 8.93 -8.40 -0.95
N GLU A 21 10.20 -8.50 -0.63
CA GLU A 21 10.83 -9.75 -0.25
C GLU A 21 10.77 -9.96 1.27
N GLU A 22 11.03 -11.19 1.70
CA GLU A 22 11.17 -11.47 3.12
C GLU A 22 12.34 -10.70 3.74
N ARG A 23 12.22 -10.41 5.04
CA ARG A 23 13.25 -9.78 5.88
C ARG A 23 13.43 -8.29 5.60
N LEU A 24 14.47 -7.89 4.87
CA LEU A 24 14.89 -6.50 4.75
C LEU A 24 14.78 -6.02 3.32
N ASN A 25 13.85 -5.09 3.10
CA ASN A 25 13.71 -4.34 1.86
C ASN A 25 14.36 -2.97 2.04
N VAL A 26 15.29 -2.60 1.15
CA VAL A 26 16.02 -1.32 1.21
C VAL A 26 15.58 -0.42 0.07
N LEU A 27 14.86 0.64 0.39
CA LEU A 27 14.47 1.68 -0.57
C LEU A 27 15.56 2.75 -0.63
N THR A 28 16.21 2.88 -1.79
CA THR A 28 17.25 3.90 -2.03
C THR A 28 16.79 4.92 -3.08
N GLY A 29 17.55 6.00 -3.22
CA GLY A 29 17.28 7.07 -4.19
C GLY A 29 17.65 8.43 -3.64
N GLU A 30 17.67 9.45 -4.49
CA GLU A 30 17.98 10.83 -4.10
C GLU A 30 16.83 11.49 -3.30
N THR A 31 17.06 12.70 -2.80
CA THR A 31 16.01 13.53 -2.23
C THR A 31 14.96 13.82 -3.30
N GLY A 32 13.67 13.63 -2.97
CA GLY A 32 12.59 13.83 -3.93
C GLY A 32 12.31 12.64 -4.87
N ALA A 33 13.07 11.53 -4.77
CA ALA A 33 12.85 10.33 -5.59
C ALA A 33 11.54 9.56 -5.26
N GLY A 34 10.68 10.09 -4.39
CA GLY A 34 9.38 9.47 -4.07
C GLY A 34 9.38 8.40 -2.98
N LYS A 35 10.50 8.18 -2.27
CA LYS A 35 10.58 7.20 -1.16
C LYS A 35 9.51 7.42 -0.08
N SER A 36 9.26 8.68 0.31
CA SER A 36 8.24 9.00 1.32
C SER A 36 6.82 8.67 0.85
N ILE A 37 6.54 8.77 -0.45
CA ILE A 37 5.22 8.44 -1.02
C ILE A 37 4.93 6.94 -0.82
N ILE A 38 5.95 6.08 -0.90
CA ILE A 38 5.79 4.64 -0.63
C ILE A 38 5.49 4.40 0.84
N ILE A 39 6.12 5.14 1.75
CA ILE A 39 5.83 5.05 3.19
C ILE A 39 4.41 5.54 3.51
N GLU A 40 3.97 6.64 2.88
CA GLU A 40 2.61 7.17 3.00
C GLU A 40 1.58 6.16 2.47
N ALA A 41 1.84 5.50 1.33
CA ALA A 41 0.97 4.47 0.79
C ALA A 41 0.84 3.26 1.76
N ILE A 42 1.93 2.87 2.43
CA ILE A 42 1.88 1.85 3.48
C ILE A 42 1.04 2.31 4.68
N ASP A 43 1.15 3.58 5.08
CA ASP A 43 0.32 4.15 6.16
C ASP A 43 -1.18 4.11 5.79
N LEU A 44 -1.53 4.46 4.55
CA LEU A 44 -2.92 4.43 4.07
C LEU A 44 -3.56 3.04 4.15
N ILE A 45 -2.87 1.99 3.70
CA ILE A 45 -3.42 0.62 3.77
C ILE A 45 -3.51 0.07 5.20
N LEU A 46 -2.82 0.71 6.16
CA LEU A 46 -2.92 0.39 7.58
C LEU A 46 -4.02 1.21 8.28
N GLY A 47 -4.80 2.00 7.54
CA GLY A 47 -5.88 2.84 8.07
C GLY A 47 -5.45 4.25 8.45
N GLY A 48 -4.30 4.71 7.94
CA GLY A 48 -3.82 6.08 8.08
C GLY A 48 -4.75 7.12 7.45
N TYR A 49 -4.50 8.39 7.76
CA TYR A 49 -5.32 9.50 7.28
C TYR A 49 -5.08 9.77 5.79
N ALA A 50 -6.13 9.62 4.98
CA ALA A 50 -6.11 9.96 3.56
C ALA A 50 -6.41 11.44 3.34
N ALA A 51 -5.35 12.25 3.21
CA ALA A 51 -5.46 13.64 2.85
C ALA A 51 -5.82 13.79 1.35
N SER A 52 -6.65 14.78 1.00
CA SER A 52 -7.13 14.96 -0.38
C SER A 52 -6.04 15.38 -1.37
N ASP A 53 -4.98 16.01 -0.88
CA ASP A 53 -3.79 16.41 -1.65
C ASP A 53 -2.92 15.23 -2.07
N LEU A 54 -3.20 14.02 -1.57
CA LEU A 54 -2.58 12.79 -2.05
C LEU A 54 -3.14 12.35 -3.40
N VAL A 55 -4.31 12.83 -3.82
CA VAL A 55 -4.82 12.53 -5.16
C VAL A 55 -3.99 13.29 -6.18
N ARG A 56 -3.48 12.58 -7.18
CA ARG A 56 -2.71 13.17 -8.27
C ARG A 56 -3.53 14.23 -9.00
N ASP A 57 -2.89 15.37 -9.31
CA ASP A 57 -3.48 16.43 -10.10
C ASP A 57 -4.12 15.91 -11.41
N GLY A 58 -5.40 16.23 -11.61
CA GLY A 58 -6.17 15.83 -12.79
C GLY A 58 -6.87 14.48 -12.68
N GLU A 59 -6.74 13.77 -11.56
CA GLU A 59 -7.43 12.51 -11.29
C GLU A 59 -8.53 12.72 -10.23
N ASP A 60 -9.62 11.95 -10.33
CA ASP A 60 -10.77 12.08 -9.42
C ASP A 60 -10.58 11.30 -8.11
N SER A 61 -9.70 10.31 -8.12
CA SER A 61 -9.46 9.39 -6.99
C SER A 61 -8.08 8.76 -7.07
N LEU A 62 -7.57 8.34 -5.93
CA LEU A 62 -6.39 7.47 -5.81
C LEU A 62 -6.81 6.07 -5.34
N ILE A 63 -5.97 5.07 -5.62
CA ILE A 63 -6.12 3.71 -5.11
C ILE A 63 -4.78 3.28 -4.52
N VAL A 64 -4.80 2.72 -3.32
CA VAL A 64 -3.67 2.00 -2.73
C VAL A 64 -4.14 0.64 -2.26
N GLU A 65 -3.49 -0.41 -2.75
CA GLU A 65 -3.83 -1.80 -2.45
C GLU A 65 -2.58 -2.52 -1.93
N GLY A 66 -2.74 -3.29 -0.86
CA GLY A 66 -1.70 -4.12 -0.30
C GLY A 66 -2.09 -5.60 -0.36
N LEU A 67 -1.23 -6.45 -0.93
CA LEU A 67 -1.37 -7.90 -0.84
C LEU A 67 -0.55 -8.40 0.35
N PHE A 68 -1.18 -9.13 1.26
CA PHE A 68 -0.53 -9.67 2.45
C PHE A 68 -0.52 -11.19 2.44
N LEU A 69 0.64 -11.79 2.66
CA LEU A 69 0.76 -13.21 2.99
C LEU A 69 0.30 -13.43 4.43
N LEU A 70 -0.71 -14.26 4.61
CA LEU A 70 -1.26 -14.61 5.92
C LEU A 70 -0.74 -15.96 6.39
N ALA A 71 -0.30 -16.04 7.64
CA ALA A 71 -0.10 -17.30 8.32
C ALA A 71 -1.47 -17.97 8.61
N PRO A 72 -1.54 -19.30 8.73
CA PRO A 72 -2.81 -20.00 8.98
C PRO A 72 -3.59 -19.47 10.18
N GLN A 73 -2.89 -19.04 11.24
CA GLN A 73 -3.50 -18.51 12.46
C GLN A 73 -4.09 -17.10 12.29
N GLU A 74 -3.62 -16.33 11.30
CA GLU A 74 -4.06 -14.96 11.04
C GLU A 74 -5.37 -14.92 10.24
N LYS A 75 -5.69 -16.00 9.50
CA LYS A 75 -6.88 -16.08 8.65
C LYS A 75 -8.18 -15.89 9.44
N GLU A 76 -8.31 -16.59 10.58
CA GLU A 76 -9.50 -16.46 11.43
C GLU A 76 -9.62 -15.06 12.03
N LEU A 77 -8.50 -14.44 12.40
CA LEU A 77 -8.48 -13.08 12.95
C LEU A 77 -9.00 -12.06 11.92
N ILE A 78 -8.48 -12.11 10.69
CA ILE A 78 -8.86 -11.19 9.61
C ILE A 78 -10.34 -11.29 9.26
N ILE A 79 -10.89 -12.51 9.18
CA ILE A 79 -12.33 -12.72 8.92
C ILE A 79 -13.19 -12.05 9.99
N ASN A 80 -12.74 -12.02 11.24
CA ASN A 80 -13.48 -11.44 12.35
C ASN A 80 -13.35 -9.91 12.45
N LEU A 81 -12.36 -9.30 11.79
CA LEU A 81 -12.12 -7.86 11.89
C LEU A 81 -13.07 -7.01 11.01
N ASN A 82 -13.95 -7.64 10.23
CA ASN A 82 -14.90 -6.97 9.33
C ASN A 82 -14.22 -5.91 8.45
N LEU A 83 -13.00 -6.23 8.00
CA LEU A 83 -12.25 -5.39 7.07
C LEU A 83 -12.81 -5.61 5.66
N ASP A 84 -12.73 -4.58 4.83
CA ASP A 84 -12.98 -4.69 3.40
C ASP A 84 -11.74 -5.31 2.75
N VAL A 85 -11.68 -6.66 2.77
CA VAL A 85 -10.56 -7.45 2.27
C VAL A 85 -11.07 -8.59 1.40
N GLU A 86 -10.38 -8.83 0.29
CA GLU A 86 -10.59 -9.99 -0.55
C GLU A 86 -9.56 -11.08 -0.22
N ILE A 87 -10.03 -12.29 0.14
CA ILE A 87 -9.15 -13.44 0.35
C ILE A 87 -8.98 -14.17 -0.98
N VAL A 88 -7.84 -13.93 -1.63
CA VAL A 88 -7.40 -14.64 -2.83
C VAL A 88 -6.59 -15.90 -2.45
N THR A 89 -6.82 -17.01 -3.17
CA THR A 89 -6.17 -18.32 -2.95
C THR A 89 -5.34 -18.75 -4.15
#